data_AF-A0A1D9MMN0-F1
#
_entry.id   AF-A0A1D9MMN0-F1
#
_cell.length_a   1.000
_cell.length_b   1.000
_cell.length_c   1.000
_cell.angle_alpha   90.00
_cell.angle_beta   90.00
_cell.angle_gamma   90.00
#
_symmetry.space_group_name_H-M   'P 1'
#
loop_
_entity.id
_entity.type
_entity.pdbx_description
1 polymer ?
#
loop_
_entity_poly.entity_id
_entity_poly.type
_entity_poly.pdbx_seq_one_letter_code
_entity_poly.pdbx_strand_id
1 'polypeptide(L)'
;MNKHFGHLRVDKETLRLLNSLAVKGRAPKTGYSREMFGQRWFDADRNGCDTRNDILRRDLTRVTFKPNTKNCVVLTGHLADPYTGKGIDFQRGQDTSSKVQIDHVVALSNAWQTGAQLLSEDVRQEFANDPLNLLAVDGPANQQKGDGDAATWLPANKAFRCSYVARQIAVKAKYNLWVTQPEKEAMLRVVNNCKSAPLPIAKPKPKPAPKPAPKPAPKPAPKPKPVPKPVPVPKPAPKPAPKPAPKPAPRPAPKPKPAPKPAPVYFKNCRSAWKAGKAPLYKGQPGYRPGLDGDRDGVACERRPRGL
;
A
#
# COMPACT_ATOMS: atom_id res chain seq x y z
N MET A 1 -14.45 32.35 -27.90
CA MET A 1 -14.87 32.23 -26.49
C MET A 1 -14.12 31.07 -25.83
N ASN A 2 -12.87 31.28 -25.42
CA ASN A 2 -12.07 30.26 -24.74
C ASN A 2 -12.06 30.56 -23.23
N LYS A 3 -12.71 29.70 -22.44
CA LYS A 3 -12.67 29.78 -20.98
C LYS A 3 -11.27 29.44 -20.50
N HIS A 4 -10.58 30.46 -19.97
CA HIS A 4 -9.34 30.32 -19.23
C HIS A 4 -9.50 29.35 -18.06
N PHE A 5 -8.83 28.20 -18.12
CA PHE A 5 -8.58 27.38 -16.93
C PHE A 5 -7.46 28.05 -16.14
N GLY A 6 -7.85 29.01 -15.29
CA GLY A 6 -6.95 29.71 -14.38
C GLY A 6 -6.30 28.76 -13.37
N HIS A 7 -5.07 29.09 -12.97
CA HIS A 7 -4.33 28.45 -11.89
C HIS A 7 -5.22 28.23 -10.65
N LEU A 8 -5.61 26.98 -10.40
CA LEU A 8 -6.29 26.56 -9.17
C LEU A 8 -5.31 26.73 -8.00
N ARG A 9 -5.57 27.75 -7.19
CA ARG A 9 -4.86 28.05 -5.95
C ARG A 9 -5.18 26.94 -4.93
N VAL A 10 -4.15 26.42 -4.25
CA VAL A 10 -4.27 25.42 -3.15
C VAL A 10 -5.18 25.86 -2.00
N ASP A 11 -5.64 27.11 -1.93
CA ASP A 11 -6.50 27.59 -0.85
C ASP A 11 -7.98 27.16 -1.01
N LYS A 12 -8.70 27.62 -2.03
CA LYS A 12 -10.17 27.52 -2.05
C LYS A 12 -10.69 26.14 -2.44
N GLU A 13 -10.07 25.47 -3.40
CA GLU A 13 -10.53 24.15 -3.83
C GLU A 13 -10.20 23.06 -2.82
N THR A 14 -8.98 23.07 -2.28
CA THR A 14 -8.59 22.13 -1.23
C THR A 14 -9.42 22.33 0.03
N LEU A 15 -9.69 23.58 0.42
CA LEU A 15 -10.57 23.87 1.55
C LEU A 15 -12.00 23.37 1.31
N ARG A 16 -12.55 23.58 0.10
CA ARG A 16 -13.87 23.06 -0.27
C ARG A 16 -13.91 21.53 -0.18
N LEU A 17 -12.86 20.87 -0.69
CA LEU A 17 -12.76 19.42 -0.67
C LEU A 17 -12.64 18.89 0.76
N LEU A 18 -11.79 19.51 1.59
CA LEU A 18 -11.68 19.19 3.02
C LEU A 18 -13.01 19.35 3.76
N ASN A 19 -13.78 20.40 3.44
CA ASN A 19 -15.08 20.62 4.04
C ASN A 19 -16.12 19.57 3.64
N SER A 20 -15.99 18.98 2.44
CA SER A 20 -16.86 17.89 1.96
C SER A 20 -16.54 16.52 2.58
N LEU A 21 -15.34 16.33 3.15
CA LEU A 21 -14.99 15.07 3.81
C LEU A 21 -15.83 14.87 5.07
N ALA A 22 -16.42 13.68 5.20
CA ALA A 22 -17.08 13.25 6.42
C ALA A 22 -16.08 13.28 7.60
N VAL A 23 -16.60 13.61 8.78
CA VAL A 23 -15.81 13.64 10.02
C VAL A 23 -16.36 12.58 10.98
N LYS A 24 -15.53 11.61 11.34
CA LYS A 24 -15.90 10.51 12.24
C LYS A 24 -14.68 10.08 13.07
N GLY A 25 -14.92 9.35 14.17
CA GLY A 25 -13.86 8.67 14.90
C GLY A 25 -13.15 7.61 14.04
N ARG A 26 -12.00 7.11 14.51
CA ARG A 26 -11.36 5.94 13.90
C ARG A 26 -12.22 4.71 14.15
N ALA A 27 -12.47 3.94 13.10
CA ALA A 27 -13.02 2.60 13.24
C ALA A 27 -11.97 1.64 13.84
N PRO A 28 -12.38 0.50 14.41
CA PRO A 28 -11.44 -0.51 14.89
C PRO A 28 -10.46 -0.96 13.80
N LYS A 29 -9.23 -1.27 14.21
CA LYS A 29 -8.21 -1.86 13.32
C LYS A 29 -8.40 -3.37 13.10
N THR A 30 -9.45 -3.96 13.66
CA THR A 30 -9.77 -5.39 13.52
C THR A 30 -9.85 -5.79 12.06
N GLY A 31 -9.24 -6.94 11.73
CA GLY A 31 -9.21 -7.47 10.35
C GLY A 31 -8.25 -6.76 9.39
N TYR A 32 -7.56 -5.71 9.84
CA TYR A 32 -6.56 -5.05 9.00
C TYR A 32 -5.35 -5.97 8.76
N SER A 33 -5.04 -6.18 7.49
CA SER A 33 -3.76 -6.68 7.02
C SER A 33 -3.37 -5.96 5.73
N ARG A 34 -2.07 -5.86 5.43
CA ARG A 34 -1.61 -5.19 4.18
C ARG A 34 -2.09 -5.92 2.94
N GLU A 35 -2.29 -7.23 3.04
CA GLU A 35 -2.78 -8.12 1.99
C GLU A 35 -4.24 -7.79 1.60
N MET A 36 -4.99 -7.13 2.48
CA MET A 36 -6.33 -6.65 2.16
C MET A 36 -6.34 -5.55 1.08
N PHE A 37 -5.18 -5.01 0.72
CA PHE A 37 -4.99 -4.02 -0.34
C PHE A 37 -4.45 -4.64 -1.63
N GLY A 38 -4.61 -5.96 -1.80
CA GLY A 38 -4.27 -6.66 -3.03
C GLY A 38 -2.77 -6.78 -3.26
N GLN A 39 -2.40 -6.96 -4.53
CA GLN A 39 -1.01 -7.20 -4.91
C GLN A 39 -0.15 -5.96 -4.65
N ARG A 40 0.96 -6.17 -3.94
CA ARG A 40 1.98 -5.15 -3.73
C ARG A 40 2.69 -4.84 -5.05
N TRP A 41 2.80 -3.55 -5.36
CA TRP A 41 3.44 -3.05 -6.58
C TRP A 41 2.77 -3.60 -7.84
N PHE A 42 1.45 -3.69 -7.82
CA PHE A 42 0.66 -4.06 -8.98
C PHE A 42 0.95 -3.12 -10.15
N ASP A 43 1.01 -3.63 -11.37
CA ASP A 43 1.12 -2.80 -12.58
C ASP A 43 -0.25 -2.15 -12.87
N ALA A 44 -0.52 -1.03 -12.20
CA ALA A 44 -1.83 -0.38 -12.17
C ALA A 44 -2.20 0.32 -13.48
N ASP A 45 -1.20 0.74 -14.26
CA ASP A 45 -1.40 1.37 -15.56
C ASP A 45 -1.21 0.40 -16.75
N ARG A 46 -0.77 -0.84 -16.47
CA ARG A 46 -0.53 -1.92 -17.43
C ARG A 46 0.56 -1.56 -18.44
N ASN A 47 1.56 -0.78 -18.00
CA ASN A 47 2.69 -0.37 -18.83
C ASN A 47 3.83 -1.41 -18.86
N GLY A 48 3.73 -2.48 -18.07
CA GLY A 48 4.73 -3.54 -17.93
C GLY A 48 5.74 -3.33 -16.80
N CYS A 49 5.66 -2.21 -16.08
CA CYS A 49 6.47 -1.88 -14.93
C CYS A 49 5.66 -2.05 -13.64
N ASP A 50 6.33 -2.43 -12.55
CA ASP A 50 5.66 -2.42 -11.24
C ASP A 50 5.49 -0.97 -10.73
N THR A 51 4.45 -0.74 -9.93
CA THR A 51 4.14 0.60 -9.41
C THR A 51 5.33 1.19 -8.65
N ARG A 52 6.17 0.39 -7.96
CA ARG A 52 7.33 0.94 -7.24
C ARG A 52 8.26 1.66 -8.21
N ASN A 53 8.58 1.01 -9.32
CA ASN A 53 9.47 1.59 -10.31
C ASN A 53 8.83 2.76 -11.05
N ASP A 54 7.51 2.75 -11.25
CA ASP A 54 6.82 3.93 -11.79
C ASP A 54 6.99 5.15 -10.88
N ILE A 55 6.84 4.97 -9.56
CA ILE A 55 7.04 6.06 -8.60
C ILE A 55 8.50 6.50 -8.55
N LEU A 56 9.45 5.56 -8.52
CA LEU A 56 10.88 5.90 -8.55
C LEU A 56 11.23 6.68 -9.84
N ARG A 57 10.73 6.24 -11.00
CA ARG A 57 10.96 6.93 -12.27
C ARG A 57 10.34 8.33 -12.31
N ARG A 58 9.18 8.52 -11.66
CA ARG A 58 8.48 9.80 -11.58
C ARG A 58 9.19 10.79 -10.64
N ASP A 59 9.64 10.31 -9.49
CA ASP A 59 10.09 11.17 -8.38
C ASP A 59 11.60 11.37 -8.33
N LEU A 60 12.39 10.45 -8.92
CA LEU A 60 13.84 10.60 -9.01
C LEU A 60 14.23 11.37 -10.28
N THR A 61 15.33 12.12 -10.15
CA THR A 61 16.04 12.72 -11.29
C THR A 61 17.29 11.90 -11.60
N ARG A 62 17.94 12.13 -12.75
CA ARG A 62 19.20 11.45 -13.15
C ARG A 62 19.09 9.91 -13.07
N VAL A 63 17.93 9.39 -13.48
CA VAL A 63 17.63 7.96 -13.36
C VAL A 63 18.41 7.12 -14.36
N THR A 64 18.88 5.95 -13.92
CA THR A 64 19.38 4.90 -14.81
C THR A 64 18.52 3.66 -14.70
N PHE A 65 18.50 2.85 -15.75
CA PHE A 65 17.65 1.67 -15.85
C PHE A 65 18.46 0.40 -16.06
N LYS A 66 17.93 -0.72 -15.59
CA LYS A 66 18.50 -2.04 -15.89
C LYS A 66 18.34 -2.32 -17.39
N PRO A 67 19.41 -2.69 -18.10
CA PRO A 67 19.31 -3.10 -19.50
C PRO A 67 18.26 -4.19 -19.70
N ASN A 68 17.64 -4.20 -20.88
CA ASN A 68 16.62 -5.19 -21.29
C ASN A 68 15.35 -5.21 -20.42
N THR A 69 15.04 -4.11 -19.71
CA THR A 69 13.79 -3.99 -18.94
C THR A 69 12.81 -2.97 -19.50
N LYS A 70 13.04 -2.44 -20.71
CA LYS A 70 12.22 -1.36 -21.31
C LYS A 70 12.06 -0.15 -20.38
N ASN A 71 13.14 0.21 -19.67
CA ASN A 71 13.16 1.28 -18.66
C ASN A 71 12.19 1.06 -17.47
N CYS A 72 11.85 -0.20 -17.16
CA CYS A 72 11.00 -0.51 -16.01
C CYS A 72 11.76 -0.69 -14.71
N VAL A 73 13.05 -1.06 -14.71
CA VAL A 73 13.77 -1.29 -13.45
C VAL A 73 14.74 -0.15 -13.22
N VAL A 74 14.39 0.77 -12.31
CA VAL A 74 15.27 1.87 -11.89
C VAL A 74 16.43 1.32 -11.08
N LEU A 75 17.66 1.59 -11.51
CA LEU A 75 18.91 1.21 -10.84
C LEU A 75 19.47 2.33 -9.98
N THR A 76 19.50 3.56 -10.49
CA THR A 76 19.97 4.72 -9.73
C THR A 76 19.07 5.93 -9.97
N GLY A 77 19.22 6.95 -9.14
CA GLY A 77 18.64 8.28 -9.34
C GLY A 77 18.94 9.18 -8.14
N HIS A 78 18.50 10.43 -8.21
CA HIS A 78 18.61 11.39 -7.12
C HIS A 78 17.22 11.85 -6.69
N LEU A 79 16.92 11.65 -5.41
CA LEU A 79 15.70 12.11 -4.77
C LEU A 79 15.95 13.47 -4.11
N ALA A 80 15.22 14.50 -4.55
CA ALA A 80 15.01 15.68 -3.73
C ALA A 80 13.86 15.36 -2.74
N ASP A 81 14.20 14.86 -1.56
CA ASP A 81 13.23 14.24 -0.65
C ASP A 81 12.21 15.27 -0.14
N PRO A 82 10.91 15.06 -0.42
CA PRO A 82 9.90 16.01 -0.03
C PRO A 82 9.68 16.04 1.49
N TYR A 83 9.99 14.97 2.23
CA TYR A 83 9.68 14.88 3.66
C TYR A 83 10.69 15.62 4.56
N THR A 84 11.97 15.54 4.21
CA THR A 84 13.08 16.12 4.97
C THR A 84 13.70 17.34 4.28
N GLY A 85 13.49 17.51 2.98
CA GLY A 85 14.12 18.56 2.17
C GLY A 85 15.57 18.25 1.78
N LYS A 86 16.06 17.04 2.05
CA LYS A 86 17.43 16.61 1.76
C LYS A 86 17.53 15.94 0.38
N GLY A 87 18.71 16.00 -0.22
CA GLY A 87 19.04 15.18 -1.39
C GLY A 87 19.44 13.76 -0.95
N ILE A 88 18.97 12.73 -1.66
CA ILE A 88 19.35 11.33 -1.42
C ILE A 88 19.69 10.69 -2.76
N ASP A 89 20.92 10.21 -2.90
CA ASP A 89 21.30 9.37 -4.03
C ASP A 89 20.80 7.95 -3.82
N PHE A 90 19.92 7.52 -4.72
CA PHE A 90 19.38 6.17 -4.78
C PHE A 90 20.27 5.31 -5.68
N GLN A 91 20.61 4.15 -5.16
CA GLN A 91 21.24 3.04 -5.85
C GLN A 91 20.58 1.74 -5.38
N ARG A 92 19.90 1.05 -6.29
CA ARG A 92 19.29 -0.24 -6.03
C ARG A 92 20.35 -1.20 -5.49
N GLY A 93 20.06 -1.78 -4.33
CA GLY A 93 21.03 -2.52 -3.52
C GLY A 93 20.83 -2.28 -2.03
N GLN A 94 21.58 -3.00 -1.20
CA GLN A 94 21.41 -2.99 0.26
C GLN A 94 21.66 -1.61 0.89
N ASP A 95 22.52 -0.79 0.28
CA ASP A 95 23.05 0.42 0.92
C ASP A 95 22.06 1.59 0.94
N THR A 96 21.24 1.74 -0.09
CA THR A 96 20.36 2.91 -0.23
C THR A 96 18.91 2.58 -0.58
N SER A 97 18.57 1.32 -0.88
CA SER A 97 17.16 0.95 -1.13
C SER A 97 16.27 1.12 0.10
N SER A 98 16.83 1.01 1.30
CA SER A 98 16.13 1.28 2.56
C SER A 98 16.03 2.78 2.86
N LYS A 99 16.96 3.59 2.31
CA LYS A 99 16.98 5.06 2.42
C LYS A 99 15.89 5.72 1.58
N VAL A 100 15.52 5.13 0.44
CA VAL A 100 14.39 5.60 -0.39
C VAL A 100 13.25 4.59 -0.36
N GLN A 101 12.18 4.94 0.34
CA GLN A 101 10.96 4.16 0.42
C GLN A 101 9.87 4.77 -0.45
N ILE A 102 8.88 3.96 -0.83
CA ILE A 102 7.67 4.50 -1.43
C ILE A 102 6.62 4.51 -0.32
N ASP A 103 6.23 5.71 0.10
CA ASP A 103 5.22 5.92 1.14
C ASP A 103 3.82 5.99 0.55
N HIS A 104 2.86 5.48 1.32
CA HIS A 104 1.44 5.77 1.16
C HIS A 104 1.12 7.04 1.96
N VAL A 105 0.94 8.17 1.26
CA VAL A 105 0.70 9.50 1.85
C VAL A 105 -0.49 9.49 2.82
N VAL A 106 -1.54 8.75 2.48
CA VAL A 106 -2.52 8.20 3.44
C VAL A 106 -2.16 6.74 3.68
N ALA A 107 -1.63 6.43 4.88
CA ALA A 107 -1.15 5.10 5.22
C ALA A 107 -2.28 4.04 5.13
N LEU A 108 -1.97 2.82 4.68
CA LEU A 108 -2.96 1.74 4.53
C LEU A 108 -3.73 1.45 5.84
N SER A 109 -3.03 1.45 6.99
CA SER A 109 -3.62 1.25 8.32
C SER A 109 -4.53 2.42 8.73
N ASN A 110 -4.15 3.66 8.39
CA ASN A 110 -5.01 4.82 8.62
C ASN A 110 -6.27 4.73 7.76
N ALA A 111 -6.10 4.46 6.46
CA ALA A 111 -7.18 4.33 5.51
C ALA A 111 -8.19 3.26 5.95
N TRP A 112 -7.72 2.10 6.44
CA TRP A 112 -8.59 1.05 6.99
C TRP A 112 -9.54 1.59 8.07
N GLN A 113 -8.97 2.28 9.05
CA GLN A 113 -9.68 2.87 10.19
C GLN A 113 -10.50 4.10 9.79
N THR A 114 -10.30 4.64 8.59
CA THR A 114 -11.04 5.79 8.07
C THR A 114 -11.85 5.49 6.80
N GLY A 115 -12.22 4.22 6.58
CA GLY A 115 -13.24 3.83 5.60
C GLY A 115 -12.83 2.79 4.58
N ALA A 116 -11.53 2.49 4.43
CA ALA A 116 -11.08 1.53 3.44
C ALA A 116 -11.58 0.11 3.72
N GLN A 117 -11.95 -0.23 4.96
CA GLN A 117 -12.58 -1.52 5.27
C GLN A 117 -13.94 -1.75 4.59
N LEU A 118 -14.61 -0.67 4.15
CA LEU A 118 -15.90 -0.73 3.44
C LEU A 118 -15.73 -0.75 1.92
N LEU A 119 -14.51 -0.55 1.42
CA LEU A 119 -14.22 -0.56 -0.01
C LEU A 119 -14.12 -2.00 -0.52
N SER A 120 -14.50 -2.20 -1.78
CA SER A 120 -14.22 -3.48 -2.45
C SER A 120 -12.72 -3.72 -2.55
N GLU A 121 -12.34 -4.98 -2.73
CA GLU A 121 -10.93 -5.37 -2.85
C GLU A 121 -10.23 -4.66 -4.01
N ASP A 122 -10.87 -4.56 -5.17
CA ASP A 122 -10.34 -3.86 -6.34
C ASP A 122 -10.04 -2.38 -6.04
N VAL A 123 -10.94 -1.71 -5.32
CA VAL A 123 -10.75 -0.28 -4.97
C VAL A 123 -9.65 -0.12 -3.93
N ARG A 124 -9.48 -1.06 -2.99
CA ARG A 124 -8.33 -1.05 -2.06
C ARG A 124 -7.01 -1.30 -2.81
N GLN A 125 -7.00 -2.18 -3.80
CA GLN A 125 -5.82 -2.39 -4.64
C GLN A 125 -5.49 -1.14 -5.45
N GLU A 126 -6.49 -0.45 -6.00
CA GLU A 126 -6.29 0.84 -6.66
C GLU A 126 -5.70 1.86 -5.67
N PHE A 127 -6.29 2.01 -4.48
CA PHE A 127 -5.81 2.93 -3.44
C PHE A 127 -4.33 2.70 -3.07
N ALA A 128 -3.91 1.44 -2.98
CA ALA A 128 -2.55 1.08 -2.62
C ALA A 128 -1.53 1.25 -3.75
N ASN A 129 -1.99 1.35 -5.00
CA ASN A 129 -1.11 1.50 -6.17
C ASN A 129 -1.31 2.84 -6.91
N ASP A 130 -2.17 3.74 -6.39
CA ASP A 130 -2.43 5.05 -6.99
C ASP A 130 -1.23 6.00 -6.83
N PRO A 131 -0.65 6.51 -7.91
CA PRO A 131 0.41 7.53 -7.84
C PRO A 131 0.02 8.80 -7.08
N LEU A 132 -1.27 9.12 -6.94
CA LEU A 132 -1.73 10.20 -6.07
C LEU A 132 -1.46 9.89 -4.59
N ASN A 133 -1.58 8.63 -4.17
CA ASN A 133 -1.31 8.19 -2.80
C ASN A 133 0.15 7.77 -2.57
N LEU A 134 0.99 7.70 -3.62
CA LEU A 134 2.38 7.23 -3.52
C LEU A 134 3.41 8.32 -3.76
N LEU A 135 4.47 8.34 -2.94
CA LEU A 135 5.65 9.21 -3.09
C LEU A 135 6.94 8.46 -2.75
N ALA A 136 8.01 8.68 -3.52
CA ALA A 136 9.36 8.32 -3.10
C ALA A 136 9.84 9.30 -2.02
N VAL A 137 10.28 8.77 -0.87
CA VAL A 137 10.63 9.57 0.31
C VAL A 137 11.79 8.96 1.10
N ASP A 138 12.36 9.76 2.00
CA ASP A 138 13.32 9.31 3.02
C ASP A 138 12.74 8.20 3.91
N GLY A 139 13.48 7.10 4.03
CA GLY A 139 13.08 5.90 4.75
C GLY A 139 12.88 6.11 6.25
N PRO A 140 13.82 6.72 6.98
CA PRO A 140 13.64 7.09 8.38
C PRO A 140 12.42 8.02 8.62
N ALA A 141 12.22 9.04 7.79
CA ALA A 141 11.05 9.93 7.90
C ALA A 141 9.74 9.16 7.70
N ASN A 142 9.70 8.24 6.74
CA ASN A 142 8.54 7.36 6.52
C ASN A 142 8.27 6.41 7.69
N GLN A 143 9.33 5.87 8.30
CA GLN A 143 9.20 5.03 9.50
C GLN A 143 8.68 5.83 10.70
N GLN A 144 9.14 7.07 10.87
CA GLN A 144 8.62 7.97 11.90
C GLN A 144 7.15 8.31 11.69
N LYS A 145 6.72 8.51 10.43
CA LYS A 145 5.32 8.74 10.07
C LYS A 145 4.43 7.57 10.48
N GLY A 146 4.85 6.33 10.22
CA GLY A 146 4.07 5.14 10.55
C GLY A 146 2.68 5.15 9.92
N ASP A 147 1.64 4.94 10.75
CA ASP A 147 0.23 5.08 10.35
C ASP A 147 -0.42 6.40 10.81
N GLY A 148 0.41 7.40 11.10
CA GLY A 148 -0.02 8.73 11.50
C GLY A 148 -0.81 9.46 10.40
N ASP A 149 -1.81 10.23 10.84
CA ASP A 149 -2.50 11.22 10.01
C ASP A 149 -1.89 12.62 10.20
N ALA A 150 -2.46 13.63 9.53
CA ALA A 150 -1.99 15.01 9.60
C ALA A 150 -1.99 15.61 11.02
N ALA A 151 -2.76 15.05 11.98
CA ALA A 151 -2.73 15.52 13.36
C ALA A 151 -1.53 14.98 14.13
N THR A 152 -1.10 13.76 13.81
CA THR A 152 -0.01 13.08 14.52
C THR A 152 1.36 13.26 13.88
N TRP A 153 1.43 13.51 12.57
CA TRP A 153 2.70 13.65 11.86
C TRP A 153 2.58 14.57 10.63
N LEU A 154 3.54 15.46 10.48
CA LEU A 154 3.74 16.28 9.29
C LEU A 154 5.22 16.23 8.89
N PRO A 155 5.54 16.34 7.58
CA PRO A 155 6.91 16.46 7.10
C PRO A 155 7.74 17.50 7.86
N ALA A 156 9.01 17.19 8.13
CA ALA A 156 9.96 18.14 8.72
C ALA A 156 10.21 19.31 7.76
N ASN A 157 10.21 19.04 6.45
CA ASN A 157 10.23 20.06 5.40
C ASN A 157 8.93 20.87 5.38
N LYS A 158 8.94 22.04 6.03
CA LYS A 158 7.77 22.92 6.13
C LYS A 158 7.25 23.39 4.77
N ALA A 159 8.14 23.59 3.78
CA ALA A 159 7.76 24.04 2.45
C ALA A 159 6.88 23.01 1.71
N PHE A 160 6.99 21.72 2.07
CA PHE A 160 6.20 20.65 1.44
C PHE A 160 4.85 20.38 2.12
N ARG A 161 4.60 20.90 3.33
CA ARG A 161 3.41 20.56 4.14
C ARG A 161 2.09 20.87 3.43
N CYS A 162 2.04 21.97 2.67
CA CYS A 162 0.88 22.32 1.87
C CYS A 162 0.54 21.26 0.82
N SER A 163 1.53 20.86 0.03
CA SER A 163 1.36 19.80 -0.98
C SER A 163 1.03 18.45 -0.34
N TYR A 164 1.64 18.13 0.80
CA TYR A 164 1.37 16.91 1.57
C TYR A 164 -0.09 16.82 2.03
N VAL A 165 -0.59 17.86 2.72
CA VAL A 165 -1.96 17.90 3.21
C VAL A 165 -2.97 17.95 2.07
N ALA A 166 -2.72 18.76 1.04
CA ALA A 166 -3.60 18.82 -0.13
C ALA A 166 -3.72 17.46 -0.83
N ARG A 167 -2.59 16.71 -0.92
CA ARG A 167 -2.58 15.35 -1.44
C ARG A 167 -3.37 14.37 -0.57
N GLN A 168 -3.22 14.43 0.76
CA GLN A 168 -4.04 13.60 1.66
C GLN A 168 -5.54 13.86 1.48
N ILE A 169 -5.94 15.13 1.40
CA ILE A 169 -7.34 15.53 1.17
C ILE A 169 -7.85 14.98 -0.16
N ALA A 170 -7.06 15.12 -1.24
CA ALA A 170 -7.41 14.61 -2.56
C ALA A 170 -7.55 13.08 -2.57
N VAL A 171 -6.63 12.36 -1.91
CA VAL A 171 -6.73 10.89 -1.76
C VAL A 171 -7.98 10.52 -0.98
N LYS A 172 -8.22 11.13 0.19
CA LYS A 172 -9.39 10.80 1.01
C LYS A 172 -10.69 11.08 0.27
N ALA A 173 -10.78 12.18 -0.47
CA ALA A 173 -11.94 12.48 -1.30
C ALA A 173 -12.13 11.46 -2.43
N LYS A 174 -11.06 11.14 -3.18
CA LYS A 174 -11.13 10.18 -4.31
C LYS A 174 -11.68 8.82 -3.87
N TYR A 175 -11.27 8.35 -2.69
CA TYR A 175 -11.64 7.03 -2.16
C TYR A 175 -12.76 7.05 -1.13
N ASN A 176 -13.47 8.18 -1.01
CA ASN A 176 -14.57 8.37 -0.05
C ASN A 176 -14.21 7.97 1.39
N LEU A 177 -12.98 8.27 1.80
CA LEU A 177 -12.49 8.09 3.17
C LEU A 177 -12.87 9.31 4.02
N TRP A 178 -13.08 9.10 5.31
CA TRP A 178 -13.30 10.20 6.25
C TRP A 178 -12.00 10.67 6.91
N VAL A 179 -12.11 11.79 7.60
CA VAL A 179 -11.07 12.32 8.49
C VAL A 179 -11.55 12.25 9.93
N THR A 180 -10.60 12.16 10.87
CA THR A 180 -10.92 12.40 12.28
C THR A 180 -11.05 13.89 12.56
N GLN A 181 -11.72 14.27 13.65
CA GLN A 181 -11.82 15.68 14.05
C GLN A 181 -10.43 16.33 14.24
N PRO A 182 -9.47 15.71 14.98
CA PRO A 182 -8.11 16.25 15.08
C PRO A 182 -7.39 16.36 13.73
N GLU A 183 -7.57 15.37 12.85
CA GLU A 183 -6.99 15.39 11.50
C GLU A 183 -7.53 16.56 10.68
N LYS A 184 -8.85 16.78 10.68
CA LYS A 184 -9.48 17.90 9.96
C LYS A 184 -8.96 19.24 10.46
N GLU A 185 -8.84 19.42 11.77
CA GLU A 185 -8.31 20.65 12.36
C GLU A 185 -6.84 20.88 11.98
N ALA A 186 -6.02 19.82 11.99
CA ALA A 186 -4.64 19.90 11.54
C ALA A 186 -4.53 20.26 10.06
N MET A 187 -5.36 19.64 9.21
CA MET A 187 -5.44 19.95 7.79
C MET A 187 -5.87 21.40 7.55
N LEU A 188 -6.89 21.89 8.26
CA LEU A 188 -7.35 23.29 8.20
C LEU A 188 -6.23 24.26 8.58
N ARG A 189 -5.50 24.00 9.68
CA ARG A 189 -4.36 24.84 10.10
C ARG A 189 -3.29 24.91 9.02
N VAL A 190 -2.98 23.81 8.34
CA VAL A 190 -1.99 23.81 7.27
C VAL A 190 -2.53 24.57 6.06
N VAL A 191 -3.71 24.21 5.55
CA VAL A 191 -4.32 24.80 4.34
C VAL A 191 -4.50 26.31 4.47
N ASN A 192 -4.96 26.80 5.63
CA ASN A 192 -5.15 28.24 5.86
C ASN A 192 -3.82 29.03 5.87
N ASN A 193 -2.70 28.36 6.14
CA ASN A 193 -1.37 28.97 6.14
C ASN A 193 -0.61 28.76 4.81
N CYS A 194 -1.23 28.10 3.84
CA CYS A 194 -0.63 27.90 2.52
C CYS A 194 -0.80 29.15 1.66
N LYS A 195 0.32 29.79 1.32
CA LYS A 195 0.37 30.67 0.15
C LYS A 195 0.03 29.80 -1.06
N SER A 196 -0.81 30.30 -1.97
CA SER A 196 -1.39 29.57 -3.10
C SER A 196 -0.36 28.78 -3.93
N ALA A 197 0.00 27.59 -3.48
CA ALA A 197 0.87 26.67 -4.23
C ALA A 197 0.03 25.96 -5.30
N PRO A 198 0.63 25.41 -6.36
CA PRO A 198 -0.06 24.52 -7.28
C PRO A 198 -0.35 23.17 -6.62
N LEU A 199 -1.52 22.58 -6.86
CA LEU A 199 -1.80 21.21 -6.47
C LEU A 199 -0.87 20.24 -7.20
N PRO A 200 -0.39 19.16 -6.56
CA PRO A 200 0.16 18.04 -7.29
C PRO A 200 -1.00 17.34 -8.01
N ILE A 201 -1.33 17.79 -9.21
CA ILE A 201 -2.28 17.11 -10.07
C ILE A 201 -1.59 15.82 -10.51
N ALA A 202 -2.12 14.66 -10.10
CA ALA A 202 -1.84 13.44 -10.85
C ALA A 202 -2.32 13.74 -12.28
N LYS A 203 -1.40 13.79 -13.26
CA LYS A 203 -1.78 13.99 -14.67
C LYS A 203 -2.99 13.10 -14.95
N PRO A 204 -4.09 13.63 -15.51
CA PRO A 204 -5.23 12.79 -15.85
C PRO A 204 -4.71 11.61 -16.66
N LYS A 205 -5.07 10.39 -16.23
CA LYS A 205 -4.87 9.20 -17.04
C LYS A 205 -5.41 9.53 -18.44
N PRO A 206 -4.66 9.30 -19.53
CA PRO A 206 -5.25 9.33 -20.86
C PRO A 206 -6.50 8.46 -20.79
N LYS A 207 -7.67 9.02 -21.15
CA LYS A 207 -8.87 8.22 -21.33
C LYS A 207 -8.46 7.02 -22.18
N PRO A 208 -8.74 5.77 -21.78
CA PRO A 208 -8.49 4.63 -22.65
C PRO A 208 -9.04 4.98 -24.02
N ALA A 209 -8.20 4.87 -25.05
CA ALA A 209 -8.66 5.07 -26.42
C ALA A 209 -9.94 4.24 -26.59
N PRO A 210 -10.99 4.79 -27.23
CA PRO A 210 -12.18 4.01 -27.52
C PRO A 210 -11.71 2.73 -28.21
N LYS A 211 -12.11 1.58 -27.64
CA LYS A 211 -11.96 0.31 -28.36
C LYS A 211 -12.55 0.54 -29.76
N PRO A 212 -11.81 0.23 -30.86
CA PRO A 212 -12.35 0.38 -32.19
C PRO A 212 -13.73 -0.25 -32.24
N ALA A 213 -14.71 0.49 -32.75
CA ALA A 213 -16.04 -0.05 -32.98
C ALA A 213 -15.90 -1.37 -33.76
N PRO A 214 -16.65 -2.43 -33.41
CA PRO A 214 -16.71 -3.62 -34.23
C PRO A 214 -17.03 -3.20 -35.67
N LYS A 215 -16.20 -3.65 -36.61
CA LYS A 215 -16.45 -3.47 -38.05
C LYS A 215 -17.89 -3.93 -38.33
N PRO A 216 -18.71 -3.18 -39.08
CA PRO A 216 -20.08 -3.56 -39.39
C PRO A 216 -20.14 -5.00 -39.92
N ALA A 217 -21.00 -5.81 -39.31
CA ALA A 217 -21.28 -7.15 -39.80
C ALA A 217 -21.76 -7.08 -41.26
N PRO A 218 -21.31 -7.97 -42.15
CA PRO A 218 -21.83 -8.04 -43.51
C PRO A 218 -23.34 -8.27 -43.51
N LYS A 219 -24.02 -7.60 -44.44
CA LYS A 219 -25.46 -7.71 -44.71
C LYS A 219 -25.88 -9.20 -44.81
N PRO A 220 -26.98 -9.64 -44.16
CA PRO A 220 -27.43 -11.03 -44.25
C PRO A 220 -27.76 -11.41 -45.70
N ALA A 221 -27.20 -12.54 -46.16
CA ALA A 221 -27.59 -13.17 -47.41
C ALA A 221 -29.06 -13.68 -47.34
N PRO A 222 -29.77 -13.81 -48.48
CA PRO A 222 -31.17 -14.21 -48.50
C PRO A 222 -31.37 -15.62 -47.92
N LYS A 223 -32.46 -15.80 -47.16
CA LYS A 223 -32.86 -17.09 -46.58
C LYS A 223 -33.08 -18.15 -47.67
N PRO A 224 -32.42 -19.31 -47.61
CA PRO A 224 -32.79 -20.48 -48.43
C PRO A 224 -34.15 -21.04 -47.99
N LYS A 225 -34.92 -21.54 -48.97
CA LYS A 225 -36.19 -22.25 -48.73
C LYS A 225 -35.97 -23.51 -47.86
N PRO A 226 -36.96 -23.92 -47.04
CA PRO A 226 -36.81 -25.08 -46.17
C PRO A 226 -36.71 -26.37 -46.97
N VAL A 227 -35.63 -27.12 -46.75
CA VAL A 227 -35.50 -28.53 -47.19
C VAL A 227 -35.99 -29.43 -46.04
N PRO A 228 -36.74 -30.52 -46.31
CA PRO A 228 -37.32 -31.36 -45.25
C PRO A 228 -36.28 -31.99 -44.32
N LYS A 229 -36.61 -32.06 -43.02
CA LYS A 229 -35.78 -32.65 -41.96
C LYS A 229 -35.57 -34.15 -42.19
N PRO A 230 -34.33 -34.66 -42.20
CA PRO A 230 -34.05 -36.08 -42.02
C PRO A 230 -34.28 -36.50 -40.56
N VAL A 231 -34.89 -37.68 -40.39
CA VAL A 231 -35.17 -38.33 -39.10
C VAL A 231 -33.84 -38.68 -38.40
N PRO A 232 -33.70 -38.46 -37.07
CA PRO A 232 -32.46 -38.80 -36.36
C PRO A 232 -32.25 -40.31 -36.22
N VAL A 233 -31.13 -40.82 -36.72
CA VAL A 233 -30.59 -42.13 -36.35
C VAL A 233 -29.86 -42.01 -35.00
N PRO A 234 -30.09 -42.89 -34.01
CA PRO A 234 -29.43 -42.79 -32.70
C PRO A 234 -27.91 -43.01 -32.80
N LYS A 235 -27.13 -42.09 -32.24
CA LYS A 235 -25.68 -42.20 -32.11
C LYS A 235 -25.32 -43.04 -30.86
N PRO A 236 -24.40 -44.02 -30.94
CA PRO A 236 -24.03 -44.86 -29.80
C PRO A 236 -23.38 -44.08 -28.64
N ALA A 237 -23.64 -44.53 -27.42
CA ALA A 237 -23.12 -43.94 -26.18
C ALA A 237 -21.57 -43.97 -26.14
N PRO A 238 -20.90 -42.87 -25.72
CA PRO A 238 -19.46 -42.84 -25.56
C PRO A 238 -19.01 -43.65 -24.32
N LYS A 239 -17.98 -44.47 -24.51
CA LYS A 239 -17.30 -45.25 -23.46
C LYS A 239 -16.63 -44.30 -22.44
N PRO A 240 -16.66 -44.58 -21.12
CA PRO A 240 -16.04 -43.72 -20.11
C PRO A 240 -14.51 -43.60 -20.29
N ALA A 241 -13.99 -42.37 -20.22
CA ALA A 241 -12.56 -42.10 -20.22
C ALA A 241 -11.91 -42.48 -18.87
N PRO A 242 -10.70 -43.05 -18.85
CA PRO A 242 -10.00 -43.39 -17.61
C PRO A 242 -9.54 -42.14 -16.84
N LYS A 243 -9.61 -42.24 -15.51
CA LYS A 243 -9.27 -41.19 -14.54
C LYS A 243 -7.77 -40.80 -14.64
N PRO A 244 -7.40 -39.52 -14.68
CA PRO A 244 -5.99 -39.10 -14.72
C PRO A 244 -5.23 -39.46 -13.43
N ALA A 245 -4.00 -39.95 -13.57
CA ALA A 245 -3.08 -40.20 -12.46
C ALA A 245 -2.63 -38.88 -11.79
N PRO A 246 -2.43 -38.85 -10.45
CA PRO A 246 -1.99 -37.66 -9.74
C PRO A 246 -0.54 -37.27 -10.06
N LYS A 247 -0.31 -35.95 -10.17
CA LYS A 247 0.96 -35.31 -10.52
C LYS A 247 1.99 -35.40 -9.36
N PRO A 248 3.30 -35.62 -9.62
CA PRO A 248 4.33 -35.66 -8.58
C PRO A 248 4.52 -34.32 -7.85
N ALA A 249 4.80 -34.37 -6.55
CA ALA A 249 5.01 -33.20 -5.68
C ALA A 249 6.31 -32.41 -6.03
N PRO A 250 6.35 -31.08 -5.87
CA PRO A 250 7.55 -30.29 -6.14
C PRO A 250 8.60 -30.38 -5.01
N ARG A 251 9.88 -30.34 -5.40
CA ARG A 251 11.05 -30.39 -4.49
C ARG A 251 11.26 -29.04 -3.76
N PRO A 252 11.62 -29.01 -2.45
CA PRO A 252 11.81 -27.76 -1.70
C PRO A 252 13.09 -26.98 -2.09
N ALA A 253 13.01 -25.64 -2.09
CA ALA A 253 14.14 -24.72 -2.30
C ALA A 253 14.95 -24.46 -1.00
N PRO A 254 16.23 -24.02 -1.08
CA PRO A 254 17.11 -23.85 0.09
C PRO A 254 16.80 -22.58 0.92
N LYS A 255 17.01 -22.67 2.24
CA LYS A 255 16.73 -21.60 3.24
C LYS A 255 17.83 -20.51 3.30
N PRO A 256 17.48 -19.22 3.51
CA PRO A 256 18.42 -18.14 3.81
C PRO A 256 19.07 -18.23 5.21
N LYS A 257 20.29 -17.71 5.37
CA LYS A 257 21.07 -17.72 6.63
C LYS A 257 20.54 -16.70 7.66
N PRO A 258 20.42 -17.01 8.97
CA PRO A 258 19.85 -16.13 9.98
C PRO A 258 20.75 -14.96 10.44
N ALA A 259 20.13 -13.84 10.85
CA ALA A 259 20.75 -12.66 11.44
C ALA A 259 21.25 -12.87 12.91
N PRO A 260 22.10 -11.98 13.46
CA PRO A 260 22.75 -12.16 14.77
C PRO A 260 21.76 -12.11 15.95
N LYS A 261 22.01 -12.93 16.98
CA LYS A 261 21.15 -13.06 18.17
C LYS A 261 21.31 -11.88 19.15
N PRO A 262 20.23 -11.40 19.79
CA PRO A 262 20.29 -10.43 20.88
C PRO A 262 21.07 -10.95 22.10
N ALA A 263 21.67 -10.04 22.87
CA ALA A 263 22.44 -10.35 24.09
C ALA A 263 21.59 -11.11 25.14
N PRO A 264 22.20 -12.05 25.90
CA PRO A 264 21.47 -12.88 26.84
C PRO A 264 21.00 -12.08 28.06
N VAL A 265 19.67 -11.98 28.23
CA VAL A 265 19.02 -11.50 29.45
C VAL A 265 18.88 -12.66 30.43
N TYR A 266 19.25 -12.48 31.70
CA TYR A 266 19.16 -13.51 32.74
C TYR A 266 18.33 -13.02 33.94
N PHE A 267 17.39 -13.85 34.39
CA PHE A 267 16.60 -13.63 35.61
C PHE A 267 16.88 -14.74 36.62
N LYS A 268 17.20 -14.38 37.87
CA LYS A 268 17.48 -15.34 38.95
C LYS A 268 16.21 -16.09 39.38
N ASN A 269 15.07 -15.42 39.37
CA ASN A 269 13.76 -15.96 39.74
C ASN A 269 12.62 -15.08 39.17
N CYS A 270 11.37 -15.55 39.27
CA CYS A 270 10.21 -14.81 38.76
C CYS A 270 10.03 -13.43 39.40
N ARG A 271 10.43 -13.23 40.66
CA ARG A 271 10.41 -11.91 41.30
C ARG A 271 11.31 -10.91 40.57
N SER A 272 12.51 -11.32 40.14
CA SER A 272 13.40 -10.45 39.35
C SER A 272 12.85 -10.10 37.96
N ALA A 273 12.15 -11.05 37.31
CA ALA A 273 11.51 -10.82 36.01
C ALA A 273 10.31 -9.83 36.12
N TRP A 274 9.48 -9.98 37.17
CA TRP A 274 8.38 -9.06 37.46
C TRP A 274 8.88 -7.65 37.84
N LYS A 275 9.92 -7.54 38.67
CA LYS A 275 10.52 -6.24 39.04
C LYS A 275 11.14 -5.51 37.83
N ALA A 276 11.66 -6.26 36.85
CA ALA A 276 12.17 -5.70 35.60
C ALA A 276 11.07 -5.37 34.56
N GLY A 277 9.79 -5.65 34.87
CA GLY A 277 8.68 -5.47 33.94
C GLY A 277 8.74 -6.39 32.72
N LYS A 278 9.38 -7.55 32.85
CA LYS A 278 9.60 -8.52 31.75
C LYS A 278 8.82 -9.81 31.91
N ALA A 279 8.10 -10.01 33.01
CA ALA A 279 7.18 -11.13 33.19
C ALA A 279 5.77 -10.77 32.66
N PRO A 280 4.99 -11.74 32.13
CA PRO A 280 5.33 -13.15 31.95
C PRO A 280 6.37 -13.38 30.83
N LEU A 281 7.18 -14.44 30.96
CA LEU A 281 8.25 -14.80 30.02
C LEU A 281 7.83 -16.00 29.18
N TYR A 282 7.86 -15.88 27.85
CA TYR A 282 7.45 -16.97 26.96
C TYR A 282 8.64 -17.78 26.45
N LYS A 283 8.45 -19.08 26.24
CA LYS A 283 9.47 -19.99 25.71
C LYS A 283 10.10 -19.44 24.43
N GLY A 284 11.41 -19.21 24.46
CA GLY A 284 12.17 -18.62 23.36
C GLY A 284 12.44 -17.11 23.48
N GLN A 285 11.83 -16.42 24.44
CA GLN A 285 12.16 -15.03 24.74
C GLN A 285 13.46 -14.92 25.55
N PRO A 286 14.23 -13.82 25.39
CA PRO A 286 15.37 -13.52 26.25
C PRO A 286 14.96 -13.52 27.73
N GLY A 287 15.67 -14.32 28.54
CA GLY A 287 15.38 -14.48 29.97
C GLY A 287 14.46 -15.64 30.33
N TYR A 288 13.78 -16.28 29.36
CA TYR A 288 13.04 -17.52 29.63
C TYR A 288 14.00 -18.68 29.93
N ARG A 289 13.70 -19.45 30.98
CA ARG A 289 14.41 -20.68 31.33
C ARG A 289 13.41 -21.71 31.88
N PRO A 290 13.56 -23.01 31.57
CA PRO A 290 12.66 -24.06 32.08
C PRO A 290 12.54 -24.10 33.61
N GLY A 291 13.58 -23.68 34.34
CA GLY A 291 13.51 -23.59 35.81
C GLY A 291 12.60 -22.48 36.36
N LEU A 292 12.09 -21.60 35.50
CA LEU A 292 11.11 -20.55 35.84
C LEU A 292 9.68 -20.91 35.40
N ASP A 293 9.52 -22.01 34.67
CA ASP A 293 8.28 -22.53 34.09
C ASP A 293 7.96 -23.86 34.79
N GLY A 294 7.21 -23.76 35.89
CA GLY A 294 6.99 -24.86 36.82
C GLY A 294 6.08 -25.95 36.26
N ASP A 295 5.09 -25.58 35.47
CA ASP A 295 4.11 -26.43 34.80
C ASP A 295 4.51 -26.81 33.37
N ARG A 296 5.58 -26.20 32.83
CA ARG A 296 6.21 -26.53 31.55
C ARG A 296 5.28 -26.35 30.35
N ASP A 297 4.33 -25.43 30.47
CA ASP A 297 3.38 -25.11 29.41
C ASP A 297 3.97 -24.14 28.36
N GLY A 298 5.16 -23.61 28.63
CA GLY A 298 5.86 -22.67 27.77
C GLY A 298 5.76 -21.22 28.22
N VAL A 299 5.18 -20.94 29.38
CA VAL A 299 5.08 -19.60 29.96
C VAL A 299 5.66 -19.58 31.38
N ALA A 300 6.86 -19.01 31.52
CA ALA A 300 7.47 -18.80 32.82
C ALA A 300 6.89 -17.56 33.51
N CYS A 301 6.77 -17.65 34.84
CA CYS A 301 6.41 -16.52 35.70
C CYS A 301 5.02 -15.91 35.45
N GLU A 302 4.04 -16.72 35.02
CA GLU A 302 2.65 -16.28 34.77
C GLU A 302 2.01 -15.61 35.97
N ARG A 303 2.26 -16.17 37.17
CA ARG A 303 1.70 -15.68 38.42
C ARG A 303 2.63 -14.64 39.04
N ARG A 304 2.09 -13.45 39.32
CA ARG A 304 2.80 -12.41 40.08
C ARG A 304 3.10 -12.92 41.51
N PRO A 305 4.37 -12.92 41.96
CA PRO A 305 4.71 -13.32 43.32
C PRO A 305 4.02 -12.42 44.37
N ARG A 306 3.58 -12.99 45.49
CA ARG A 306 2.99 -12.22 46.60
C ARG A 306 4.02 -11.23 47.19
N GLY A 307 3.59 -10.00 47.47
CA GLY A 307 4.44 -8.94 48.04
C GLY A 307 5.40 -8.29 47.02
N LEU A 308 4.90 -8.05 45.80
CA LEU A 308 5.54 -7.32 44.70
C LEU A 308 4.55 -6.29 44.19
#